data_AF-A0A453IA81-F1
#
_entry.id   AF-A0A453IA81-F1
#
_cell.length_a   1.000
_cell.length_b   1.000
_cell.length_c   1.000
_cell.angle_alpha   90.00
_cell.angle_beta   90.00
_cell.angle_gamma   90.00
#
_symmetry.space_group_name_H-M   'P 1'
#
loop_
_entity.id
_entity.type
_entity.pdbx_description
1 polymer ?
#
loop_
_entity_poly.entity_id
_entity_poly.type
_entity_poly.pdbx_seq_one_letter_code
_entity_poly.pdbx_strand_id
1 'polypeptide(L)'
;MQKPLAELLQEHDLPAGLFPREATNYEFEPETRRLTVHIPAVCEVGYRDGSELRFDTTVAGTLDKGSLTGVEGLKAKVLVWARVTAVKADAAKVYFAVGIKKSRSREAYEVIRGAITVDEF
;
A
#
# COMPACT_ATOMS: atom_id res chain seq x y z
N MET A 1 3.17 13.09 -19.20
CA MET A 1 3.19 13.48 -17.78
C MET A 1 2.49 12.37 -17.02
N GLN A 2 3.24 11.53 -16.31
CA GLN A 2 2.67 10.42 -15.54
C GLN A 2 2.14 11.01 -14.24
N LYS A 3 0.85 10.81 -13.93
CA LYS A 3 0.26 11.30 -12.66
C LYS A 3 1.02 10.64 -11.49
N PRO A 4 1.27 11.30 -10.36
CA PRO A 4 1.83 10.65 -9.19
C PRO A 4 0.92 9.50 -8.72
N LEU A 5 1.52 8.41 -8.24
CA LEU A 5 0.79 7.26 -7.68
C LEU A 5 -0.24 7.68 -6.62
N ALA A 6 0.12 8.68 -5.82
CA ALA A 6 -0.75 9.30 -4.81
C ALA A 6 -2.08 9.82 -5.38
N GLU A 7 -2.04 10.49 -6.54
CA GLU A 7 -3.26 10.97 -7.19
C GLU A 7 -4.10 9.82 -7.73
N LEU A 8 -3.47 8.82 -8.35
CA LEU A 8 -4.19 7.63 -8.82
C LEU A 8 -4.90 6.90 -7.66
N LEU A 9 -4.23 6.74 -6.52
CA LEU A 9 -4.84 6.16 -5.33
C LEU A 9 -6.01 7.01 -4.83
N GLN A 10 -5.84 8.32 -4.77
CA GLN A 10 -6.87 9.24 -4.31
C GLN A 10 -8.10 9.25 -5.24
N GLU A 11 -7.90 9.17 -6.56
CA GLU A 11 -8.98 8.99 -7.55
C GLU A 11 -9.77 7.68 -7.31
N HIS A 12 -9.11 6.66 -6.76
CA HIS A 12 -9.69 5.38 -6.38
C HIS A 12 -10.13 5.31 -4.90
N ASP A 13 -10.30 6.45 -4.22
CA ASP A 13 -10.72 6.53 -2.80
C ASP A 13 -9.75 5.85 -1.80
N LEU A 14 -8.52 5.57 -2.23
CA LEU A 14 -7.45 5.04 -1.40
C LEU A 14 -6.60 6.19 -0.83
N PRO A 15 -6.01 5.99 0.36
CA PRO A 15 -5.16 7.00 0.96
C PRO A 15 -3.85 7.18 0.17
N ALA A 16 -3.51 8.42 -0.14
CA ALA A 16 -2.32 8.77 -0.91
C ALA A 16 -1.00 8.32 -0.26
N GLY A 17 -0.95 8.24 1.08
CA GLY A 17 0.19 7.73 1.84
C GLY A 17 0.15 6.23 2.12
N LEU A 18 -0.65 5.46 1.38
CA LEU A 18 -0.60 4.00 1.45
C LEU A 18 0.77 3.47 1.03
N PHE A 19 1.41 4.12 0.06
CA PHE A 19 2.73 3.77 -0.42
C PHE A 19 3.80 4.70 0.16
N PRO A 20 5.04 4.21 0.30
CA PRO A 20 6.15 5.04 0.74
C PRO A 20 6.53 6.06 -0.33
N ARG A 21 7.21 7.13 0.09
CA ARG A 21 7.75 8.14 -0.84
C ARG A 21 8.73 7.56 -1.87
N GLU A 22 9.38 6.43 -1.57
CA GLU A 22 10.28 5.72 -2.51
C GLU A 22 9.56 5.06 -3.69
N ALA A 23 8.24 4.85 -3.60
CA ALA A 23 7.40 4.34 -4.69
C ALA A 23 7.22 5.42 -5.78
N THR A 24 8.31 5.70 -6.49
CA THR A 24 8.36 6.74 -7.53
C THR A 24 7.91 6.23 -8.88
N ASN A 25 7.95 4.90 -9.10
CA ASN A 25 7.61 4.29 -10.36
C ASN A 25 6.44 3.31 -10.20
N TYR A 26 5.43 3.43 -11.07
CA TYR A 26 4.30 2.51 -11.11
C TYR A 26 3.78 2.33 -12.53
N GLU A 27 3.22 1.17 -12.79
CA GLU A 27 2.55 0.78 -14.02
C GLU A 27 1.10 0.47 -13.67
N PHE A 28 0.17 1.20 -14.29
CA PHE A 28 -1.25 0.95 -14.15
C PHE A 28 -1.83 0.52 -15.49
N GLU A 29 -2.35 -0.70 -15.55
CA GLU A 29 -3.02 -1.25 -16.72
C GLU A 29 -4.53 -1.03 -16.58
N PRO A 30 -5.13 -0.07 -17.30
CA PRO A 30 -6.56 0.23 -17.17
C PRO A 30 -7.46 -0.92 -17.66
N GLU A 31 -6.97 -1.80 -18.53
CA GLU A 31 -7.72 -2.95 -19.05
C GLU A 31 -7.97 -4.02 -17.98
N THR A 32 -6.92 -4.37 -17.24
CA THR A 32 -6.98 -5.38 -16.17
C THR A 32 -7.19 -4.76 -14.78
N ARG A 33 -7.11 -3.43 -14.70
CA ARG A 33 -7.00 -2.64 -13.46
C ARG A 33 -5.81 -3.03 -12.60
N ARG A 34 -4.77 -3.63 -13.20
CA ARG A 34 -3.59 -4.06 -12.46
C ARG A 34 -2.65 -2.89 -12.25
N LEU A 35 -2.31 -2.65 -10.99
CA LEU A 35 -1.35 -1.67 -10.53
C LEU A 35 -0.09 -2.42 -10.06
N THR A 36 1.04 -2.10 -10.67
CA THR A 36 2.36 -2.61 -10.28
C THR A 36 3.22 -1.43 -9.87
N VAL A 37 3.65 -1.40 -8.62
CA VAL A 37 4.49 -0.34 -8.06
C VAL A 37 5.89 -0.88 -7.89
N HIS A 38 6.88 -0.16 -8.42
CA HIS A 38 8.28 -0.52 -8.34
C HIS A 38 8.97 0.37 -7.33
N ILE A 39 9.56 -0.26 -6.33
CA ILE A 39 10.29 0.36 -5.25
C ILE A 39 11.76 -0.05 -5.41
N PRO A 40 12.71 0.89 -5.31
CA PRO A 40 14.12 0.60 -5.56
C PRO A 40 14.71 -0.47 -4.63
N ALA A 41 14.15 -0.63 -3.43
CA ALA A 41 14.59 -1.62 -2.44
C ALA A 41 13.42 -2.01 -1.52
N VAL A 42 13.52 -3.17 -0.88
CA VAL A 42 12.56 -3.59 0.15
C VAL A 42 12.57 -2.56 1.28
N CYS A 43 11.40 -2.14 1.75
CA CYS A 43 11.32 -1.05 2.70
C CYS A 43 10.16 -1.19 3.69
N GLU A 44 10.30 -0.57 4.85
CA GLU A 44 9.33 -0.62 5.93
C GLU A 44 8.83 0.77 6.29
N VAL A 45 7.50 0.92 6.38
CA VAL A 45 6.83 2.16 6.74
C VAL A 45 6.15 2.00 8.08
N GLY A 46 6.58 2.82 9.04
CA GLY A 46 5.89 3.01 10.31
C GLY A 46 4.83 4.10 10.21
N TYR A 47 3.58 3.73 10.51
CA TYR A 47 2.44 4.64 10.57
C TYR A 47 2.23 5.21 11.97
N ARG A 48 1.53 6.34 12.06
CA ARG A 48 1.26 7.04 13.34
C ARG A 48 0.50 6.21 14.37
N ASP A 49 -0.29 5.25 13.89
CA ASP A 49 -1.03 4.28 14.71
C ASP A 49 -0.11 3.22 15.36
N GLY A 50 1.20 3.27 15.11
CA GLY A 50 2.16 2.23 15.53
C GLY A 50 2.12 0.98 14.65
N SER A 51 1.35 1.01 13.56
CA SER A 51 1.33 -0.06 12.56
C SER A 51 2.53 0.02 11.64
N GLU A 52 3.12 -1.11 11.29
CA GLU A 52 4.25 -1.20 10.35
C GLU A 52 3.83 -2.00 9.12
N LEU A 53 4.09 -1.46 7.93
CA LEU A 53 3.93 -2.16 6.65
C LEU A 53 5.29 -2.34 6.00
N ARG A 54 5.52 -3.52 5.44
CA ARG A 54 6.72 -3.86 4.69
C ARG A 54 6.36 -4.05 3.23
N PHE A 55 7.05 -3.32 2.37
CA PHE A 55 6.88 -3.33 0.93
C PHE A 55 8.10 -4.01 0.30
N ASP A 56 7.84 -4.86 -0.68
CA ASP A 56 8.87 -5.47 -1.50
C ASP A 56 9.33 -4.50 -2.60
N THR A 57 10.41 -4.86 -3.30
CA THR A 57 10.87 -4.17 -4.51
C THR A 57 9.79 -4.06 -5.60
N THR A 58 8.88 -5.03 -5.67
CA THR A 58 7.76 -4.98 -6.61
C THR A 58 6.46 -5.30 -5.89
N VAL A 59 5.53 -4.33 -5.89
CA VAL A 59 4.22 -4.46 -5.26
C VAL A 59 3.15 -4.43 -6.34
N ALA A 60 2.55 -5.59 -6.62
CA ALA A 60 1.49 -5.70 -7.60
C ALA A 60 0.13 -5.88 -6.93
N GLY A 61 -0.94 -5.40 -7.55
CA GLY A 61 -2.31 -5.59 -7.07
C GLY A 61 -3.34 -5.09 -8.08
N THR A 62 -4.59 -5.51 -7.92
CA THR A 62 -5.70 -5.04 -8.76
C THR A 62 -6.39 -3.89 -8.06
N LEU A 63 -6.29 -2.70 -8.66
CA LEU A 63 -6.83 -1.44 -8.14
C LEU A 63 -8.31 -1.30 -8.55
N ASP A 64 -9.19 -1.38 -7.57
CA ASP A 64 -10.62 -1.17 -7.73
C ASP A 64 -11.07 0.09 -6.96
N LYS A 65 -12.35 0.44 -7.04
CA LYS A 65 -12.86 1.66 -6.42
C LYS A 65 -12.94 1.46 -4.89
N GLY A 66 -12.08 2.15 -4.16
CA GLY A 66 -11.93 2.05 -2.70
C GLY A 66 -11.22 0.79 -2.22
N SER A 67 -10.61 -0.01 -3.13
CA SER A 67 -9.93 -1.23 -2.72
C SER A 67 -8.84 -1.70 -3.68
N LEU A 68 -7.81 -2.33 -3.15
CA LEU A 68 -6.72 -2.96 -3.87
C LEU A 68 -6.74 -4.46 -3.51
N THR A 69 -6.96 -5.35 -4.47
CA THR A 69 -7.12 -6.80 -4.23
C THR A 69 -6.05 -7.60 -4.95
N GLY A 70 -5.73 -8.81 -4.47
CA GLY A 70 -4.65 -9.59 -5.05
C GLY A 70 -3.29 -8.92 -4.88
N VAL A 71 -3.08 -8.27 -3.72
CA VAL A 71 -1.82 -7.58 -3.43
C VAL A 71 -0.71 -8.60 -3.22
N GLU A 72 0.42 -8.36 -3.87
CA GLU A 72 1.66 -9.11 -3.78
C GLU A 72 2.79 -8.15 -3.46
N GLY A 73 3.81 -8.60 -2.72
CA GLY A 73 4.89 -7.72 -2.27
C GLY A 73 4.52 -6.78 -1.11
N LEU A 74 3.37 -6.98 -0.45
CA LEU A 74 2.99 -6.22 0.74
C LEU A 74 2.83 -7.15 1.96
N LYS A 75 3.45 -6.78 3.07
CA LYS A 75 3.32 -7.44 4.38
C LYS A 75 2.92 -6.40 5.43
N ALA A 76 2.13 -6.81 6.42
CA ALA A 76 1.82 -5.98 7.58
C ALA A 76 2.29 -6.67 8.86
N LYS A 77 2.74 -5.85 9.82
CA LYS A 77 3.17 -6.32 11.13
C LYS A 77 1.96 -6.46 12.06
N VAL A 78 1.71 -7.68 12.51
CA VAL A 78 0.68 -7.97 13.54
C VAL A 78 1.31 -8.61 14.77
N LEU A 79 1.85 -9.81 14.60
CA LEU A 79 2.64 -10.59 15.57
C LEU A 79 3.86 -11.16 14.85
N VAL A 80 3.62 -11.62 13.62
CA VAL A 80 4.62 -11.89 12.58
C VAL A 80 4.30 -11.03 11.36
N TRP A 81 5.24 -10.95 10.43
CA TRP A 81 5.00 -10.35 9.12
C TRP A 81 4.00 -11.18 8.32
N ALA A 82 2.78 -10.68 8.17
CA ALA A 82 1.72 -11.37 7.46
C ALA A 82 1.53 -10.75 6.07
N ARG A 83 1.48 -11.59 5.04
CA ARG A 83 1.20 -11.15 3.67
C ARG A 83 -0.18 -10.49 3.60
N VAL A 84 -0.22 -9.28 3.04
CA VAL A 84 -1.45 -8.58 2.72
C VAL A 84 -1.92 -9.08 1.35
N THR A 85 -3.14 -9.59 1.30
CA THR A 85 -3.78 -10.07 0.05
C THR A 85 -4.74 -9.05 -0.54
N ALA A 86 -5.25 -8.14 0.29
CA ALA A 86 -6.10 -7.04 -0.15
C ALA A 86 -6.03 -5.88 0.85
N VAL A 87 -6.27 -4.67 0.35
CA VAL A 87 -6.42 -3.44 1.11
C VAL A 87 -7.76 -2.82 0.70
N LYS A 88 -8.56 -2.36 1.64
CA LYS A 88 -9.76 -1.56 1.35
C LYS A 88 -9.68 -0.27 2.14
N ALA A 89 -10.17 0.83 1.60
CA ALA A 89 -10.29 2.07 2.35
C ALA A 89 -11.70 2.61 2.23
N ASP A 90 -12.17 3.15 3.34
CA ASP A 90 -13.40 3.89 3.48
C ASP A 90 -13.07 5.32 3.93
N ALA A 91 -14.07 6.20 4.05
CA ALA A 91 -13.88 7.60 4.44
C ALA A 91 -13.08 7.79 5.76
N ALA A 92 -13.17 6.83 6.70
CA ALA A 92 -12.52 6.95 8.02
C ALA A 92 -11.51 5.84 8.34
N LYS A 93 -11.57 4.69 7.65
CA LYS A 93 -10.80 3.49 8.02
C LYS A 93 -10.20 2.78 6.82
N VAL A 94 -9.05 2.13 7.03
CA VAL A 94 -8.38 1.26 6.05
C VAL A 94 -8.39 -0.17 6.59
N TYR A 95 -8.75 -1.13 5.77
CA TYR A 95 -8.87 -2.54 6.07
C TYR A 95 -7.80 -3.33 5.32
N PHE A 96 -6.89 -3.96 6.05
CA PHE A 96 -5.87 -4.84 5.49
C PHE A 96 -6.31 -6.30 5.67
N ALA A 97 -6.26 -7.08 4.60
CA ALA A 97 -6.57 -8.51 4.59
C ALA A 97 -5.28 -9.33 4.72
N VAL A 98 -4.93 -9.65 5.96
CA VAL A 98 -3.70 -10.39 6.35
C VAL A 98 -4.03 -11.78 6.89
N GLY A 99 -4.92 -12.50 6.22
CA GLY A 99 -5.58 -13.71 6.74
C GLY A 99 -6.72 -13.41 7.71
N ILE A 100 -6.63 -12.31 8.46
CA ILE A 100 -7.72 -11.71 9.25
C ILE A 100 -7.91 -10.26 8.78
N LYS A 101 -9.17 -9.80 8.65
CA LYS A 101 -9.46 -8.40 8.32
C LYS A 101 -9.07 -7.50 9.50
N LYS A 102 -8.06 -6.64 9.31
CA LYS A 102 -7.63 -5.65 10.30
C LYS A 102 -8.00 -4.25 9.83
N SER A 103 -8.80 -3.53 10.61
CA SER A 103 -9.10 -2.11 10.37
C SER A 103 -8.08 -1.22 11.07
N ARG A 104 -7.81 -0.06 10.47
CA ARG A 104 -6.89 0.99 10.91
C ARG A 104 -7.49 2.36 10.58
N SER A 105 -7.05 3.41 11.25
CA SER A 105 -7.52 4.79 10.98
C SER A 105 -6.96 5.31 9.67
N ARG A 106 -7.81 5.85 8.78
CA ARG A 106 -7.40 6.40 7.46
C ARG A 106 -6.39 7.53 7.62
N GLU A 107 -6.59 8.40 8.61
CA GLU A 107 -5.71 9.54 8.90
C GLU A 107 -4.24 9.15 9.08
N ALA A 108 -3.97 7.94 9.59
CA ALA A 108 -2.61 7.46 9.73
C ALA A 108 -1.90 7.27 8.38
N TYR A 109 -2.65 6.94 7.33
CA TYR A 109 -2.20 6.62 5.97
C TYR A 109 -2.37 7.79 4.99
N GLU A 110 -2.95 8.93 5.39
CA GLU A 110 -3.08 10.10 4.51
C GLU A 110 -1.75 10.81 4.28
N VAL A 111 -0.84 10.72 5.25
CA VAL A 111 0.48 11.35 5.17
C VAL A 111 1.48 10.38 4.55
N ILE A 112 2.01 10.74 3.38
CA ILE A 112 3.12 10.03 2.75
C ILE A 112 4.33 10.06 3.71
N ARG A 113 4.81 8.88 4.09
CA ARG A 113 5.97 8.73 4.96
C ARG A 113 7.16 8.16 4.17
N GLY A 114 8.36 8.51 4.60
CA GLY A 114 9.57 7.81 4.14
C GLY A 114 9.55 6.39 4.66
N ALA A 115 10.01 5.44 3.84
CA ALA A 115 10.26 4.10 4.32
C ALA A 115 11.69 4.00 4.83
N ILE A 116 11.92 2.99 5.66
CA ILE A 116 13.24 2.56 6.05
C ILE A 116 13.60 1.41 5.13
N THR A 117 14.63 1.57 4.30
CA THR A 117 15.14 0.50 3.46
C THR A 117 15.66 -0.64 4.33
N VAL A 118 15.28 -1.87 4.01
CA VAL A 118 15.71 -3.08 4.71
C VAL A 118 16.28 -4.09 3.74
N ASP A 119 17.22 -4.91 4.20
CA ASP A 119 17.97 -5.86 3.37
C ASP A 119 17.16 -7.15 3.07
N GLU A 120 16.17 -7.49 3.92
CA GLU A 120 15.42 -8.76 3.83
C GLU A 120 13.89 -8.59 3.99
N PHE A 121 13.12 -9.19 3.07
CA PHE A 121 11.64 -9.13 3.01
C PHE A 121 10.90 -10.21 3.79
#